data_AF-A0A1V4RRI2-F1
#
_entry.id   AF-A0A1V4RRI2-F1
#
_cell.length_a   1.000
_cell.length_b   1.000
_cell.length_c   1.000
_cell.angle_alpha   90.00
_cell.angle_beta   90.00
_cell.angle_gamma   90.00
#
_symmetry.space_group_name_H-M   'P 1'
#
loop_
_entity.id
_entity.type
_entity.pdbx_description
1 polymer ?
#
loop_
_entity_poly.entity_id
_entity_poly.type
_entity_poly.pdbx_seq_one_letter_code
_entity_poly.pdbx_strand_id
1 'polypeptide(L)'
;MQVLGSDTIHGRLVYHCRIYIDSNPSLPFVNIHDVYDSFIDAEGIYSHIFLSYEKKKDHILYTRYDFDYENHRIHIRIEKQRHEDGEVLLDSTAYIPDKVLDSLSMLFFARAMVKNRANLDVSVFAYNSFEKTRINFTGEERWLKIRNTRAKSYYLDGRLKFIGIAGVKEDFKGWFSPDGQSVPLKAKMKAFVGSVTIELKKWSNWAGETIFFRKD
;
A
#
# COMPACT_ATOMS: atom_id res chain seq x y z
N MET A 1 -1.40 8.31 -1.87
CA MET A 1 -2.18 7.43 -2.77
C MET A 1 -3.32 8.22 -3.36
N GLN A 2 -3.50 8.18 -4.68
CA GLN A 2 -4.60 8.78 -5.42
C GLN A 2 -5.30 7.69 -6.21
N VAL A 3 -6.64 7.75 -6.29
CA VAL A 3 -7.41 6.96 -7.25
C VAL A 3 -7.40 7.72 -8.58
N LEU A 4 -6.81 7.13 -9.62
CA LEU A 4 -6.67 7.73 -10.95
C LEU A 4 -7.91 7.48 -11.82
N GLY A 5 -8.61 6.38 -11.60
CA GLY A 5 -9.80 5.99 -12.35
C GLY A 5 -10.25 4.57 -12.00
N SER A 6 -11.16 4.05 -12.82
CA SER A 6 -11.62 2.65 -12.73
C SER A 6 -11.42 1.94 -14.07
N ASP A 7 -11.24 0.63 -14.00
CA ASP A 7 -11.08 -0.26 -15.16
C ASP A 7 -11.84 -1.58 -14.92
N THR A 8 -11.85 -2.49 -15.89
CA THR A 8 -12.37 -3.86 -15.75
C THR A 8 -11.27 -4.87 -16.03
N ILE A 9 -10.96 -5.71 -15.04
CA ILE A 9 -9.97 -6.79 -15.14
C ILE A 9 -10.65 -8.10 -14.79
N HIS A 10 -10.55 -9.11 -15.67
CA HIS A 10 -11.21 -10.41 -15.51
C HIS A 10 -12.71 -10.30 -15.15
N GLY A 11 -13.42 -9.35 -15.78
CA GLY A 11 -14.85 -9.10 -15.52
C GLY A 11 -15.17 -8.43 -14.18
N ARG A 12 -14.16 -8.00 -13.41
CA ARG A 12 -14.31 -7.29 -12.13
C ARG A 12 -13.98 -5.82 -12.30
N LEU A 13 -14.81 -4.96 -11.73
CA LEU A 13 -14.51 -3.53 -11.60
C LEU A 13 -13.32 -3.34 -10.65
N VAL A 14 -12.31 -2.59 -11.10
CA VAL A 14 -11.12 -2.28 -10.32
C VAL A 14 -10.87 -0.77 -10.25
N TYR A 15 -10.30 -0.30 -9.15
CA TYR A 15 -9.77 1.04 -9.02
C TYR A 15 -8.27 1.07 -9.30
N HIS A 16 -7.84 1.94 -10.21
CA HIS A 16 -6.43 2.21 -10.44
C HIS A 16 -5.94 3.23 -9.41
N CYS A 17 -5.11 2.77 -8.48
CA CYS A 17 -4.51 3.58 -7.45
C CYS A 17 -3.02 3.79 -7.70
N ARG A 18 -2.52 5.00 -7.48
CA ARG A 18 -1.09 5.35 -7.59
C ARG A 18 -0.56 6.04 -6.34
N ILE A 19 0.70 5.78 -5.98
CA ILE A 19 1.45 6.58 -5.01
C ILE A 19 2.84 6.92 -5.56
N TYR A 20 3.28 8.14 -5.26
CA TYR A 20 4.66 8.60 -5.44
C TYR A 20 5.32 8.64 -4.06
N ILE A 21 6.51 8.07 -3.96
CA ILE A 21 7.26 7.95 -2.72
C ILE A 21 8.61 8.62 -2.92
N ASP A 22 8.81 9.72 -2.20
CA ASP A 22 10.07 10.44 -2.18
C ASP A 22 10.60 10.48 -0.74
N SER A 23 11.87 10.14 -0.55
CA SER A 23 12.52 10.34 0.75
C SER A 23 12.79 11.83 1.00
N ASN A 24 12.87 12.22 2.27
CA ASN A 24 13.30 13.57 2.61
C ASN A 24 14.78 13.74 2.22
N PRO A 25 15.16 14.73 1.39
CA PRO A 25 16.54 14.95 0.96
C PRO A 25 17.55 15.13 2.11
N SER A 26 17.07 15.51 3.30
CA SER A 26 17.89 15.65 4.51
C SER A 26 18.21 14.32 5.21
N LEU A 27 17.59 13.20 4.83
CA LEU A 27 17.87 11.89 5.42
C LEU A 27 19.15 11.29 4.82
N PRO A 28 20.20 11.07 5.62
CA PRO A 28 21.38 10.39 5.12
C PRO A 28 21.05 8.92 4.80
N PHE A 29 21.63 8.39 3.72
CA PHE A 29 21.55 6.98 3.30
C PHE A 29 20.17 6.47 2.84
N VAL A 30 19.13 7.31 2.79
CA VAL A 30 17.81 6.95 2.27
C VAL A 30 17.47 7.86 1.09
N ASN A 31 17.62 7.33 -0.12
CA ASN A 31 17.25 8.01 -1.36
C ASN A 31 16.19 7.17 -2.10
N ILE A 32 14.92 7.57 -1.98
CA ILE A 32 13.77 6.86 -2.55
C ILE A 32 13.10 7.81 -3.54
N HIS A 33 12.81 7.30 -4.74
CA HIS A 33 12.07 7.98 -5.78
C HIS A 33 11.25 6.91 -6.53
N ASP A 34 10.21 6.44 -5.87
CA ASP A 34 9.48 5.25 -6.29
C ASP A 34 8.04 5.61 -6.69
N VAL A 35 7.50 4.89 -7.67
CA VAL A 35 6.09 5.00 -8.07
C VAL A 35 5.47 3.63 -8.00
N TYR A 36 4.41 3.48 -7.21
CA TYR A 36 3.65 2.23 -7.13
C TYR A 36 2.24 2.43 -7.68
N ASP A 37 1.79 1.46 -8.47
CA ASP A 37 0.42 1.33 -8.94
C ASP A 37 -0.21 0.04 -8.44
N SER A 38 -1.49 0.08 -8.17
CA SER A 38 -2.29 -1.11 -7.85
C SER A 38 -3.67 -0.99 -8.48
N PHE A 39 -4.13 -2.09 -9.06
CA PHE A 39 -5.47 -2.26 -9.60
C PHE A 39 -6.27 -3.09 -8.59
N ILE A 40 -7.11 -2.42 -7.82
CA ILE A 40 -7.74 -2.96 -6.61
C ILE A 40 -9.20 -3.28 -6.92
N ASP A 41 -9.64 -4.51 -6.65
CA ASP A 41 -11.04 -4.91 -6.78
C ASP A 41 -11.95 -3.96 -6.00
N ALA A 42 -12.93 -3.38 -6.70
CA ALA A 42 -13.80 -2.33 -6.15
C ALA A 42 -14.71 -2.82 -5.03
N GLU A 43 -15.00 -4.12 -4.98
CA GLU A 43 -15.90 -4.73 -4.01
C GLU A 43 -15.14 -5.47 -2.91
N GLY A 44 -14.27 -6.40 -3.29
CA GLY A 44 -13.59 -7.30 -2.37
C GLY A 44 -12.29 -6.73 -1.78
N ILE A 45 -11.80 -5.60 -2.28
CA ILE A 45 -10.53 -4.96 -1.87
C ILE A 45 -9.37 -5.98 -1.86
N TYR A 46 -9.00 -6.45 -3.04
CA TYR A 46 -7.81 -7.29 -3.26
C TYR A 46 -7.15 -6.93 -4.59
N SER A 47 -5.88 -7.30 -4.75
CA SER A 47 -5.06 -6.86 -5.87
C SER A 47 -5.28 -7.72 -7.11
N HIS A 48 -5.49 -7.10 -8.27
CA HIS A 48 -5.46 -7.77 -9.58
C HIS A 48 -4.12 -7.59 -10.29
N ILE A 49 -3.56 -6.37 -10.19
CA ILE A 49 -2.24 -6.04 -10.73
C ILE A 49 -1.54 -5.11 -9.75
N PHE A 50 -0.26 -5.36 -9.48
CA PHE A 50 0.63 -4.41 -8.79
C PHE A 50 1.82 -4.09 -9.67
N LEU A 51 2.15 -2.79 -9.77
CA LEU A 51 3.34 -2.32 -10.47
C LEU A 51 4.19 -1.50 -9.51
N SER A 52 5.51 -1.69 -9.54
CA SER A 52 6.45 -0.78 -8.93
C SER A 52 7.52 -0.32 -9.90
N TYR A 53 7.87 0.97 -9.79
CA TYR A 53 8.99 1.59 -10.48
C TYR A 53 9.91 2.15 -9.40
N GLU A 54 10.95 1.42 -9.04
CA GLU A 54 11.89 1.84 -7.99
C GLU A 54 13.14 2.41 -8.61
N LYS A 55 13.38 3.71 -8.43
CA LYS A 55 14.57 4.35 -8.98
C LYS A 55 15.79 3.97 -8.15
N LYS A 56 16.69 3.22 -8.77
CA LYS A 56 18.04 2.97 -8.25
C LYS A 56 19.01 3.99 -8.83
N LYS A 57 20.27 3.95 -8.40
CA LYS A 57 21.29 4.95 -8.79
C LYS A 57 21.48 5.06 -10.30
N ASP A 58 21.39 3.94 -11.01
CA ASP A 58 21.78 3.76 -12.40
C ASP A 58 20.73 3.04 -13.26
N HIS A 59 19.58 2.69 -12.69
CA HIS A 59 18.49 1.98 -13.38
C HIS A 59 17.16 2.17 -12.66
N ILE A 60 16.07 1.77 -13.31
CA ILE A 60 14.78 1.55 -12.67
C ILE A 60 14.61 0.05 -12.47
N LEU A 61 14.27 -0.35 -11.24
CA LEU A 61 13.79 -1.70 -10.98
C LEU A 61 12.27 -1.70 -11.15
N TYR A 62 11.81 -2.27 -12.26
CA TYR A 62 10.39 -2.45 -12.54
C TYR A 62 9.94 -3.81 -12.00
N THR A 63 8.88 -3.83 -11.20
CA THR A 63 8.22 -5.08 -10.78
C THR A 63 6.77 -5.06 -11.21
N ARG A 64 6.31 -6.18 -11.73
CA ARG A 64 4.91 -6.44 -12.04
C ARG A 64 4.47 -7.74 -11.37
N TYR A 65 3.33 -7.67 -10.69
CA TYR A 65 2.59 -8.81 -10.24
C TYR A 65 1.24 -8.85 -10.94
N ASP A 66 0.93 -9.98 -11.57
CA ASP A 66 -0.39 -10.26 -12.14
C ASP A 66 -1.02 -11.40 -11.34
N PHE A 67 -2.18 -11.14 -10.72
CA PHE A 67 -2.85 -12.09 -9.85
C PHE A 67 -3.94 -12.86 -10.61
N ASP A 68 -3.72 -14.16 -10.80
CA ASP A 68 -4.66 -15.09 -11.43
C ASP A 68 -5.29 -15.98 -10.35
N TYR A 69 -6.41 -15.50 -9.80
CA TYR A 69 -7.13 -16.20 -8.74
C TYR A 69 -7.89 -17.42 -9.24
N GLU A 70 -8.26 -17.48 -10.52
CA GLU A 70 -8.93 -18.65 -11.09
C GLU A 70 -7.99 -19.86 -11.11
N ASN A 71 -6.71 -19.62 -11.38
CA ASN A 71 -5.68 -20.66 -11.41
C ASN A 71 -4.82 -20.73 -10.13
N HIS A 72 -5.16 -19.96 -9.08
CA HIS A 72 -4.41 -19.87 -7.82
C HIS A 72 -2.93 -19.53 -8.02
N ARG A 73 -2.63 -18.61 -8.93
CA ARG A 73 -1.26 -18.24 -9.30
C ARG A 73 -1.05 -16.73 -9.30
N ILE A 74 0.19 -16.35 -9.10
CA ILE A 74 0.69 -15.01 -9.37
C ILE A 74 1.82 -15.13 -10.38
N HIS A 75 1.76 -14.32 -11.42
CA HIS A 75 2.88 -14.13 -12.33
C HIS A 75 3.71 -12.94 -11.85
N ILE A 76 5.02 -13.16 -11.75
CA ILE A 76 5.98 -12.24 -11.17
C ILE A 76 7.01 -11.91 -12.23
N ARG A 77 7.10 -10.64 -12.59
CA ARG A 77 8.09 -10.15 -13.53
C ARG A 77 8.87 -9.00 -12.92
N ILE A 78 10.20 -9.12 -12.91
CA ILE A 78 11.12 -8.09 -12.41
C ILE A 78 12.12 -7.79 -13.51
N GLU A 79 12.21 -6.52 -13.87
CA GLU A 79 13.10 -6.02 -14.90
C GLU A 79 13.98 -4.92 -14.35
N LYS A 80 15.22 -4.92 -14.81
CA LYS A 80 16.14 -3.80 -14.67
C LYS A 80 16.13 -3.01 -15.96
N GLN A 81 15.55 -1.82 -15.92
CA GLN A 81 15.40 -0.95 -17.08
C GLN A 81 16.48 0.13 -17.07
N ARG A 82 17.27 0.20 -18.14
CA ARG A 82 18.32 1.21 -18.37
C ARG A 82 18.15 1.80 -19.77
N HIS A 83 17.77 3.07 -19.85
CA HIS A 83 17.62 3.77 -21.14
C HIS A 83 16.81 2.97 -22.17
N GLU A 84 17.47 2.39 -23.18
CA GLU A 84 16.87 1.67 -24.31
C GLU A 84 16.85 0.14 -24.13
N ASP A 85 17.54 -0.40 -23.12
CA ASP A 85 17.64 -1.84 -22.86
C ASP A 85 17.00 -2.24 -21.52
N GLY A 86 16.24 -3.33 -21.55
CA GLY A 86 15.65 -3.97 -20.37
C GLY A 86 16.24 -5.36 -20.13
N GLU A 87 16.75 -5.60 -18.92
CA GLU A 87 17.21 -6.93 -18.48
C GLU A 87 16.12 -7.57 -17.61
N VAL A 88 15.59 -8.72 -18.02
CA VAL A 88 14.67 -9.50 -17.19
C VAL A 88 15.48 -10.20 -16.09
N LEU A 89 15.29 -9.77 -14.84
CA LEU A 89 15.94 -10.37 -13.67
C LEU A 89 15.17 -11.57 -13.12
N LEU A 90 13.84 -11.52 -13.23
CA LEU A 90 12.95 -12.59 -12.81
C LEU A 90 11.72 -12.63 -13.71
N ASP A 91 11.36 -13.82 -14.16
CA ASP A 91 10.07 -14.12 -14.77
C ASP A 91 9.65 -15.48 -14.21
N SER A 92 8.63 -15.49 -13.36
CA SER A 92 8.27 -16.67 -12.57
C SER A 92 6.79 -16.68 -12.25
N THR A 93 6.32 -17.85 -11.81
CA THR A 93 4.99 -18.00 -11.23
C THR A 93 5.11 -18.57 -9.81
N ALA A 94 4.24 -18.12 -8.93
CA ALA A 94 4.10 -18.67 -7.59
C ALA A 94 2.64 -19.01 -7.30
N TYR A 95 2.42 -19.93 -6.36
CA TYR A 95 1.08 -20.27 -5.89
C TYR A 95 0.56 -19.20 -4.93
N ILE A 96 -0.72 -18.82 -5.07
CA ILE A 96 -1.43 -17.96 -4.12
C ILE A 96 -2.71 -18.69 -3.65
N PRO A 97 -2.87 -18.94 -2.34
CA PRO A 97 -4.00 -19.75 -1.85
C PRO A 97 -5.33 -19.01 -1.83
N ASP A 98 -5.32 -17.67 -1.85
CA ASP A 98 -6.51 -16.83 -1.70
C ASP A 98 -6.25 -15.43 -2.27
N LYS A 99 -7.27 -14.58 -2.24
CA LYS A 99 -7.20 -13.14 -2.48
C LYS A 99 -6.21 -12.49 -1.53
N VAL A 100 -5.34 -11.64 -2.09
CA VAL A 100 -4.28 -10.98 -1.34
C VAL A 100 -4.27 -9.48 -1.57
N LEU A 101 -3.72 -8.78 -0.58
CA LEU A 101 -3.37 -7.38 -0.68
C LEU A 101 -1.91 -7.24 -1.15
N ASP A 102 -1.63 -6.36 -2.09
CA ASP A 102 -0.30 -5.77 -2.26
C ASP A 102 -0.07 -4.59 -1.28
N SER A 103 1.13 -3.99 -1.34
CA SER A 103 1.52 -2.86 -0.48
C SER A 103 0.59 -1.64 -0.55
N LEU A 104 0.05 -1.30 -1.73
CA LEU A 104 -0.82 -0.15 -1.94
C LEU A 104 -2.28 -0.48 -1.64
N SER A 105 -2.75 -1.67 -2.03
CA SER A 105 -4.08 -2.16 -1.66
C SER A 105 -4.24 -2.33 -0.14
N MET A 106 -3.16 -2.66 0.59
CA MET A 106 -3.17 -2.67 2.05
C MET A 106 -3.44 -1.27 2.64
N LEU A 107 -2.88 -0.21 2.04
CA LEU A 107 -3.20 1.17 2.42
C LEU A 107 -4.65 1.52 2.09
N PHE A 108 -5.17 1.08 0.94
CA PHE A 108 -6.56 1.27 0.55
C PHE A 108 -7.53 0.58 1.52
N PHE A 109 -7.26 -0.69 1.84
CA PHE A 109 -7.99 -1.47 2.82
C PHE A 109 -8.00 -0.80 4.20
N ALA A 110 -6.84 -0.30 4.66
CA ALA A 110 -6.75 0.41 5.92
C ALA A 110 -7.67 1.65 5.96
N ARG A 111 -7.74 2.43 4.86
CA ARG A 111 -8.62 3.60 4.77
C ARG A 111 -10.10 3.22 4.86
N ALA A 112 -10.50 2.13 4.22
CA ALA A 112 -11.88 1.62 4.25
C ALA A 112 -12.27 1.12 5.65
N MET A 113 -11.32 0.56 6.39
CA MET A 113 -11.60 -0.15 7.65
C MET A 113 -11.33 0.65 8.93
N VAL A 114 -10.56 1.74 8.89
CA VAL A 114 -10.03 2.42 10.10
C VAL A 114 -11.11 2.87 11.10
N LYS A 115 -12.31 3.15 10.63
CA LYS A 115 -13.43 3.59 11.47
C LYS A 115 -14.16 2.44 12.15
N ASN A 116 -13.93 1.22 11.71
CA ASN A 116 -14.51 0.02 12.29
C ASN A 116 -13.65 -0.46 13.47
N ARG A 117 -14.31 -1.10 14.45
CA ARG A 117 -13.59 -1.86 15.48
C ARG A 117 -13.45 -3.29 14.99
N ALA A 118 -12.23 -3.70 14.65
CA ALA A 118 -11.96 -5.03 14.13
C ALA A 118 -10.50 -5.45 14.36
N ASN A 119 -10.26 -6.75 14.49
CA ASN A 119 -8.91 -7.32 14.50
C ASN A 119 -8.86 -8.39 13.40
N LEU A 120 -8.11 -8.11 12.34
CA LEU A 120 -8.17 -8.87 11.09
C LEU A 120 -6.80 -9.43 10.74
N ASP A 121 -6.77 -10.71 10.38
CA ASP A 121 -5.63 -11.33 9.72
C ASP A 121 -5.86 -11.23 8.20
N VAL A 122 -4.99 -10.49 7.50
CA VAL A 122 -5.06 -10.26 6.05
C VAL A 122 -3.91 -10.96 5.34
N SER A 123 -4.21 -11.59 4.21
CA SER A 123 -3.21 -12.17 3.32
C SER A 123 -2.58 -11.07 2.47
N VAL A 124 -1.26 -11.01 2.43
CA VAL A 124 -0.49 -9.97 1.73
C VAL A 124 0.52 -10.65 0.83
N PHE A 125 0.63 -10.19 -0.41
CA PHE A 125 1.74 -10.52 -1.30
C PHE A 125 2.58 -9.28 -1.55
N ALA A 126 3.79 -9.26 -1.01
CA ALA A 126 4.72 -8.15 -1.16
C ALA A 126 6.16 -8.67 -1.16
N TYR A 127 7.02 -8.04 -1.97
CA TYR A 127 8.44 -8.43 -2.09
C TYR A 127 8.63 -9.92 -2.37
N ASN A 128 7.86 -10.46 -3.31
CA ASN A 128 7.85 -11.88 -3.70
C ASN A 128 7.56 -12.88 -2.55
N SER A 129 6.93 -12.43 -1.46
CA SER A 129 6.51 -13.30 -0.36
C SER A 129 5.02 -13.19 -0.09
N PHE A 130 4.40 -14.35 0.16
CA PHE A 130 3.05 -14.44 0.69
C PHE A 130 3.12 -14.50 2.22
N GLU A 131 2.45 -13.56 2.88
CA GLU A 131 2.45 -13.44 4.34
C GLU A 131 1.06 -13.13 4.88
N LYS A 132 0.79 -13.56 6.12
CA LYS A 132 -0.41 -13.14 6.87
C LYS A 132 -0.07 -12.06 7.88
N THR A 133 -0.60 -10.86 7.69
CA THR A 133 -0.41 -9.70 8.56
C THR A 133 -1.64 -9.49 9.44
N ARG A 134 -1.43 -9.16 10.72
CA ARG A 134 -2.53 -8.78 11.62
C ARG A 134 -2.67 -7.27 11.68
N ILE A 135 -3.89 -6.78 11.55
CA ILE A 135 -4.25 -5.35 11.67
C ILE A 135 -5.38 -5.21 12.69
N ASN A 136 -5.13 -4.40 13.71
CA ASN A 136 -6.06 -4.02 14.75
C ASN A 136 -6.57 -2.60 14.49
N PHE A 137 -7.84 -2.49 14.12
CA PHE A 137 -8.58 -1.26 13.94
C PHE A 137 -9.34 -0.96 15.23
N THR A 138 -9.04 0.16 15.89
CA THR A 138 -9.69 0.46 17.18
C THR A 138 -11.10 0.99 17.02
N GLY A 139 -11.41 1.60 15.87
CA GLY A 139 -12.67 2.32 15.63
C GLY A 139 -12.86 3.53 16.54
N GLU A 140 -11.80 4.00 17.20
CA GLU A 140 -11.86 5.10 18.17
C GLU A 140 -11.24 6.38 17.61
N GLU A 141 -11.99 7.48 17.68
CA GLU A 141 -11.44 8.81 17.45
C GLU A 141 -10.53 9.22 18.61
N ARG A 142 -9.34 9.73 18.27
CA ARG A 142 -8.34 10.24 19.21
C ARG A 142 -7.67 11.50 18.65
N TRP A 143 -7.28 12.40 19.54
CA TRP A 143 -6.46 13.55 19.16
C TRP A 143 -5.03 13.11 18.84
N LEU A 144 -4.56 13.43 17.64
CA LEU A 144 -3.20 13.23 17.20
C LEU A 144 -2.46 14.56 17.15
N LYS A 145 -1.27 14.63 17.77
CA LYS A 145 -0.29 15.67 17.48
C LYS A 145 0.47 15.29 16.21
N ILE A 146 0.35 16.11 15.17
CA ILE A 146 1.06 15.97 13.90
C ILE A 146 1.77 17.29 13.61
N ARG A 147 3.10 17.24 13.49
CA ARG A 147 3.95 18.44 13.39
C ARG A 147 3.61 19.45 14.50
N ASN A 148 3.20 20.67 14.12
CA ASN A 148 2.87 21.76 15.03
C ASN A 148 1.35 21.95 15.25
N THR A 149 0.52 20.97 14.86
CA THR A 149 -0.94 21.04 15.00
C THR A 149 -1.52 19.79 15.69
N ARG A 150 -2.81 19.86 16.04
CA ARG A 150 -3.61 18.73 16.50
C ARG A 150 -4.75 18.48 15.53
N ALA A 151 -4.98 17.21 15.22
CA ALA A 151 -6.10 16.78 14.39
C ALA A 151 -6.81 15.60 15.07
N LYS A 152 -8.13 15.53 14.91
CA LYS A 152 -8.86 14.28 15.20
C LYS A 152 -8.41 13.20 14.24
N SER A 153 -8.34 11.96 14.71
CA SER A 153 -7.90 10.83 13.92
C SER A 153 -8.48 9.51 14.41
N TYR A 154 -8.64 8.55 13.51
CA TYR A 154 -8.77 7.14 13.85
C TYR A 154 -7.39 6.49 13.87
N TYR A 155 -7.26 5.42 14.65
CA TYR A 155 -5.99 4.74 14.88
C TYR A 155 -6.08 3.25 14.53
N LEU A 156 -4.98 2.73 14.00
CA LEU A 156 -4.76 1.30 13.86
C LEU A 156 -3.32 0.95 14.25
N ASP A 157 -3.11 -0.30 14.60
CA ASP A 157 -1.78 -0.91 14.66
C ASP A 157 -1.78 -2.33 14.12
N GLY A 158 -0.59 -2.87 13.92
CA GLY A 158 -0.43 -4.22 13.40
C GLY A 158 1.02 -4.63 13.36
N ARG A 159 1.26 -5.81 12.79
CA ARG A 159 2.61 -6.38 12.62
C ARG A 159 2.79 -6.93 11.22
N LEU A 160 3.73 -6.34 10.47
CA LEU A 160 4.22 -6.87 9.22
C LEU A 160 5.04 -8.15 9.47
N LYS A 161 4.85 -9.14 8.61
CA LYS A 161 5.68 -10.35 8.56
C LYS A 161 6.70 -10.36 7.43
N PHE A 162 6.74 -9.31 6.63
CA PHE A 162 7.73 -9.09 5.58
C PHE A 162 8.54 -7.82 5.86
N ILE A 163 9.69 -7.70 5.19
CA ILE A 163 10.48 -6.48 5.16
C ILE A 163 10.00 -5.64 3.98
N GLY A 164 9.46 -4.47 4.28
CA GLY A 164 8.99 -3.50 3.30
C GLY A 164 10.07 -2.56 2.78
N ILE A 165 9.61 -1.55 2.03
CA ILE A 165 10.43 -0.44 1.54
C ILE A 165 11.27 0.17 2.68
N ALA A 166 12.50 0.59 2.36
CA ALA A 166 13.43 1.18 3.32
C ALA A 166 13.77 0.29 4.54
N GLY A 167 13.55 -1.02 4.45
CA GLY A 167 13.88 -1.94 5.53
C GLY A 167 12.90 -1.91 6.70
N VAL A 168 11.69 -1.41 6.46
CA VAL A 168 10.61 -1.37 7.45
C VAL A 168 10.14 -2.79 7.76
N LYS A 169 9.94 -3.13 9.03
CA LYS A 169 9.56 -4.46 9.48
C LYS A 169 8.76 -4.42 10.78
N GLU A 170 8.17 -5.54 11.14
CA GLU A 170 7.50 -5.75 12.43
C GLU A 170 6.33 -4.77 12.67
N ASP A 171 6.26 -4.17 13.85
CA ASP A 171 5.12 -3.41 14.31
C ASP A 171 4.97 -2.08 13.56
N PHE A 172 3.74 -1.78 13.15
CA PHE A 172 3.36 -0.52 12.54
C PHE A 172 2.16 0.09 13.24
N LYS A 173 2.05 1.41 13.11
CA LYS A 173 0.95 2.23 13.63
C LYS A 173 0.53 3.22 12.57
N GLY A 174 -0.78 3.41 12.42
CA GLY A 174 -1.37 4.32 11.44
C GLY A 174 -2.41 5.22 12.07
N TRP A 175 -2.47 6.46 11.61
CA TRP A 175 -3.50 7.43 11.97
C TRP A 175 -4.12 8.02 10.72
N PHE A 176 -5.44 8.10 10.70
CA PHE A 176 -6.23 8.53 9.55
C PHE A 176 -7.25 9.59 9.95
N SER A 177 -7.60 10.50 9.05
CA SER A 177 -8.60 11.53 9.33
C SER A 177 -10.01 10.93 9.52
N PRO A 178 -10.91 11.62 10.23
CA PRO A 178 -12.28 11.17 10.43
C PRO A 178 -13.19 11.45 9.22
N ASP A 179 -12.75 12.26 8.25
CA ASP A 179 -13.53 12.56 7.05
C ASP A 179 -13.79 11.31 6.20
N GLY A 180 -14.76 11.39 5.27
CA GLY A 180 -15.20 10.25 4.45
C GLY A 180 -14.09 9.53 3.68
N GLN A 181 -12.93 10.15 3.51
CA GLN A 181 -11.84 9.63 2.70
C GLN A 181 -10.76 8.91 3.53
N SER A 182 -10.82 9.05 4.86
CA SER A 182 -9.84 8.49 5.79
C SER A 182 -8.42 8.82 5.33
N VAL A 183 -8.08 10.10 5.20
CA VAL A 183 -6.75 10.54 4.74
C VAL A 183 -5.67 10.04 5.71
N PRO A 184 -4.62 9.32 5.25
CA PRO A 184 -3.50 8.95 6.11
C PRO A 184 -2.80 10.21 6.62
N LEU A 185 -2.81 10.40 7.93
CA LEU A 185 -2.21 11.55 8.61
C LEU A 185 -0.78 11.24 9.04
N LYS A 186 -0.58 10.06 9.63
CA LYS A 186 0.71 9.66 10.18
C LYS A 186 0.86 8.14 10.13
N ALA A 187 2.08 7.68 9.94
CA ALA A 187 2.46 6.29 10.18
C ALA A 187 3.76 6.24 10.98
N LYS A 188 3.90 5.21 11.80
CA LYS A 188 5.15 4.87 12.50
C LYS A 188 5.43 3.39 12.32
N MET A 189 6.66 3.06 11.98
CA MET A 189 7.06 1.69 11.69
C MET A 189 8.48 1.46 12.19
N LYS A 190 8.78 0.24 12.67
CA LYS A 190 10.15 -0.14 13.01
C LYS A 190 10.94 -0.42 11.73
N ALA A 191 12.21 -0.07 11.71
CA ALA A 191 13.12 -0.39 10.61
C ALA A 191 14.33 -1.17 11.12
N PHE A 192 15.21 -1.63 10.23
CA PHE A 192 16.49 -2.24 10.64
C PHE A 192 17.29 -1.34 11.58
N VAL A 193 17.33 -0.04 11.29
CA VAL A 193 18.01 0.96 12.11
C VAL A 193 17.00 2.00 12.56
N GLY A 194 16.58 1.90 13.83
CA GLY A 194 15.66 2.84 14.46
C GLY A 194 14.20 2.67 14.03
N SER A 195 13.56 3.78 13.65
CA SER A 195 12.14 3.81 13.29
C SER A 195 11.89 4.82 12.19
N VAL A 196 10.95 4.51 11.30
CA VAL A 196 10.47 5.42 10.26
C VAL A 196 9.17 6.06 10.76
N THR A 197 9.10 7.39 10.65
CA THR A 197 7.87 8.15 10.88
C THR A 197 7.51 8.88 9.59
N ILE A 198 6.31 8.63 9.09
CA ILE A 198 5.74 9.29 7.92
C ILE A 198 4.67 10.24 8.43
N GLU A 199 4.71 11.51 8.05
CA GLU A 199 3.71 12.51 8.40
C GLU A 199 3.18 13.21 7.16
N LEU A 200 1.88 13.45 7.12
CA LEU A 200 1.25 14.21 6.06
C LEU A 200 1.78 15.65 6.05
N LYS A 201 2.35 16.07 4.92
CA LYS A 201 2.84 17.44 4.72
C LYS A 201 1.72 18.38 4.25
N LYS A 202 0.97 17.94 3.24
CA LYS A 202 -0.16 18.65 2.61
C LYS A 202 -1.02 17.61 1.90
N TRP A 203 -2.32 17.87 1.80
CA TRP A 203 -3.22 17.17 0.90
C TRP A 203 -4.14 18.19 0.22
N SER A 204 -4.55 17.91 -1.02
CA SER A 204 -5.55 18.67 -1.77
C SER A 204 -6.15 17.78 -2.85
N ASN A 205 -7.39 18.05 -3.27
CA ASN A 205 -8.02 17.46 -4.46
C ASN A 205 -8.20 15.94 -4.47
N TRP A 206 -8.52 15.31 -3.34
CA TRP A 206 -9.30 14.08 -3.43
C TRP A 206 -10.77 14.51 -3.49
N ALA A 207 -11.34 14.63 -4.69
CA ALA A 207 -12.76 14.96 -4.84
C ALA A 207 -13.59 13.82 -4.21
N GLY A 208 -14.47 14.17 -3.28
CA GLY A 208 -15.19 13.25 -2.43
C GLY A 208 -16.44 12.71 -3.10
N GLU A 209 -16.29 11.78 -4.04
CA GLU A 209 -17.35 10.79 -4.23
C GLU A 209 -17.13 9.69 -3.22
N THR A 210 -17.94 9.74 -2.19
CA THR A 210 -18.01 8.69 -1.18
C THR A 210 -18.57 7.46 -1.90
N ILE A 211 -17.71 6.52 -2.28
CA ILE A 211 -18.14 5.20 -2.75
C ILE A 211 -18.75 4.51 -1.52
N PHE A 212 -20.06 4.71 -1.32
CA PHE A 212 -20.83 3.97 -0.35
C PHE A 212 -21.01 2.54 -0.88
N PHE A 213 -20.53 1.56 -0.12
CA PHE A 213 -21.07 0.22 -0.21
C PHE A 213 -22.53 0.28 0.27
N ARG A 214 -23.49 0.22 -0.66
CA ARG A 214 -24.86 -0.13 -0.29
C ARG A 214 -24.84 -1.59 0.14
N LYS A 215 -25.25 -1.82 1.38
CA LYS A 215 -25.64 -3.13 1.86
C LYS A 215 -27.10 -3.30 1.44
N ASP A 216 -27.35 -4.17 0.45
CA ASP A 216 -28.67 -4.74 0.25
C ASP A 216 -28.96 -5.78 1.35
#